data_AF-A0A4U1IVT4-F1
#
_entry.id   AF-A0A4U1IVT4-F1
#
_cell.length_a   1.000
_cell.length_b   1.000
_cell.length_c   1.000
_cell.angle_alpha   90.00
_cell.angle_beta   90.00
_cell.angle_gamma   90.00
#
_symmetry.space_group_name_H-M   'P 1'
#
loop_
_entity.id
_entity.type
_entity.pdbx_description
1 polymer ?
#
loop_
_entity_poly.entity_id
_entity_poly.type
_entity_poly.pdbx_seq_one_letter_code
_entity_poly.pdbx_strand_id
1 'polypeptide(L)'
;MTLALALGALMAALGGCPSEDPLPPDTTGGAGNGGSGGMASSCGDGVLDMGETCDDGNNTDGDGCSACAVDACYTCDANAPSACTPKAAGEACEDTKICNEAGQCVECIDNSQCGTGYCFQNACAACDDTVKNGDETDVDCGGMHCGLCEQGKTCLAGADCTSTFCADGVCCSAACDSACAACNIPGLVGECNFIDKYSDDPSYGMGESCLAANGKTCSGLGNCLSAEGATCANNNECITTRCGDPDGDGTKTCVKQNGEPCTENAECFSNNCMDGVCAML
;
A
#
# COMPACT_ATOMS: atom_id res chain seq x y z
N MET A 1 -26.45 54.05 24.55
CA MET A 1 -25.23 53.60 25.24
C MET A 1 -24.24 53.17 24.19
N THR A 2 -23.37 54.10 23.84
CA THR A 2 -22.17 53.93 23.04
C THR A 2 -21.12 53.18 23.85
N LEU A 3 -20.52 52.14 23.29
CA LEU A 3 -19.09 51.89 23.49
C LEU A 3 -18.52 51.11 22.31
N ALA A 4 -17.88 51.87 21.41
CA ALA A 4 -16.87 51.38 20.49
C ALA A 4 -15.50 51.62 21.13
N LEU A 5 -14.57 50.68 20.94
CA LEU A 5 -13.10 50.79 20.89
C LEU A 5 -12.54 49.35 21.01
N ALA A 6 -11.44 48.91 20.41
CA ALA A 6 -10.67 49.25 19.23
C ALA A 6 -9.53 48.20 19.16
N LEU A 7 -9.13 47.86 17.93
CA LEU A 7 -7.80 47.43 17.49
C LEU A 7 -7.12 46.19 18.12
N GLY A 8 -6.83 45.23 17.25
CA GLY A 8 -5.81 44.20 17.47
C GLY A 8 -5.64 43.34 16.22
N ALA A 9 -4.99 43.88 15.19
CA ALA A 9 -4.61 43.12 14.00
C ALA A 9 -3.56 42.05 14.35
N LEU A 10 -3.80 40.81 13.95
CA LEU A 10 -2.75 39.80 13.84
C LEU A 10 -2.91 39.09 12.49
N MET A 11 -2.28 39.67 11.47
CA MET A 11 -1.90 38.94 10.26
C MET A 11 -0.81 37.95 10.65
N ALA A 12 -1.14 36.67 10.73
CA ALA A 12 -0.15 35.61 10.66
C ALA A 12 0.00 35.20 9.19
N ALA A 13 0.98 35.83 8.52
CA ALA A 13 1.55 35.32 7.30
C ALA A 13 2.45 34.13 7.66
N LEU A 14 2.03 32.93 7.26
CA LEU A 14 2.91 31.79 7.01
C LEU A 14 2.77 31.56 5.50
N GLY A 15 3.65 32.10 4.68
CA GLY A 15 5.02 31.63 4.58
C GLY A 15 5.04 30.66 3.40
N GLY A 16 4.98 31.20 2.17
CA GLY A 16 5.13 30.42 0.96
C GLY A 16 6.54 29.84 0.87
N CYS A 17 6.65 28.60 0.39
CA CYS A 17 7.92 28.02 -0.04
C CYS A 17 8.44 28.80 -1.26
N PRO A 18 9.63 29.43 -1.20
CA PRO A 18 10.36 29.72 -2.42
C PRO A 18 10.89 28.40 -2.99
N SER A 19 10.41 28.06 -4.18
CA SER A 19 10.95 27.02 -5.05
C SER A 19 12.28 27.48 -5.63
N GLU A 20 13.38 27.15 -4.97
CA GLU A 20 14.74 27.27 -5.51
C GLU A 20 15.55 26.10 -4.94
N ASP A 21 15.29 24.87 -5.39
CA ASP A 21 16.25 23.77 -5.20
C ASP A 21 17.40 23.98 -6.20
N PRO A 22 18.63 24.23 -5.74
CA PRO A 22 19.80 24.16 -6.60
C PRO A 22 20.04 22.69 -6.98
N LEU A 23 20.12 22.46 -8.29
CA LEU A 23 20.52 21.18 -8.89
C LEU A 23 21.79 20.61 -8.22
N PRO A 24 21.92 19.27 -8.09
CA PRO A 24 23.20 18.66 -7.73
C PRO A 24 24.26 19.00 -8.79
N PRO A 25 25.52 19.25 -8.40
CA PRO A 25 26.59 19.51 -9.36
C PRO A 25 26.85 18.26 -10.20
N ASP A 26 26.75 18.49 -11.51
CA ASP A 26 27.21 17.65 -12.61
C ASP A 26 28.60 17.07 -12.33
N THR A 27 28.68 15.75 -12.19
CA THR A 27 29.94 15.00 -12.23
C THR A 27 30.43 14.92 -13.67
N THR A 28 30.99 16.02 -14.17
CA THR A 28 31.85 16.02 -15.35
C THR A 28 33.29 16.33 -14.94
N GLY A 29 34.19 15.41 -15.30
CA GLY A 29 35.58 15.36 -14.84
C GLY A 29 36.37 16.64 -15.13
N GLY A 30 37.02 17.13 -14.08
CA GLY A 30 38.02 18.20 -14.14
C GLY A 30 39.36 17.69 -13.62
N ALA A 31 40.29 17.41 -14.53
CA ALA A 31 41.70 17.21 -14.19
C ALA A 31 42.29 18.51 -13.61
N GLY A 32 42.66 18.50 -12.34
CA GLY A 32 43.29 19.61 -11.63
C GLY A 32 44.54 19.14 -10.89
N ASN A 33 45.70 19.50 -11.43
CA ASN A 33 47.03 19.19 -10.89
C ASN A 33 47.48 20.25 -9.87
N GLY A 34 47.94 19.80 -8.69
CA GLY A 34 49.03 20.47 -7.95
C GLY A 34 48.71 21.03 -6.55
N GLY A 35 49.25 20.37 -5.51
CA GLY A 35 50.04 21.09 -4.49
C GLY A 35 49.68 20.99 -3.00
N SER A 36 50.06 19.86 -2.38
CA SER A 36 50.71 19.73 -1.05
C SER A 36 49.92 20.04 0.24
N GLY A 37 49.76 19.00 1.09
CA GLY A 37 49.91 19.19 2.54
C GLY A 37 48.96 18.48 3.51
N GLY A 38 48.22 17.45 3.08
CA GLY A 38 47.47 16.56 3.98
C GLY A 38 46.92 15.42 3.16
N MET A 39 47.48 14.22 3.31
CA MET A 39 46.98 13.01 2.65
C MET A 39 45.51 12.85 3.01
N ALA A 40 44.61 13.16 2.08
CA ALA A 40 43.29 12.55 2.10
C ALA A 40 43.57 11.12 1.66
N SER A 41 43.65 10.20 2.62
CA SER A 41 43.64 8.76 2.38
C SER A 41 42.49 8.47 1.43
N SER A 42 42.83 8.20 0.16
CA SER A 42 41.84 8.05 -0.90
C SER A 42 41.44 6.61 -0.96
N CYS A 43 40.43 6.29 -0.17
CA CYS A 43 39.86 4.96 -0.17
C CYS A 43 39.53 4.49 -1.59
N GLY A 44 39.99 3.29 -1.93
CA GLY A 44 39.79 2.67 -3.24
C GLY A 44 40.88 2.99 -4.26
N ASP A 45 42.04 3.49 -3.85
CA ASP A 45 43.15 3.80 -4.77
C ASP A 45 44.15 2.64 -4.96
N GLY A 46 43.95 1.55 -4.22
CA GLY A 46 44.72 0.33 -4.23
C GLY A 46 45.92 0.36 -3.28
N VAL A 47 46.02 1.36 -2.40
CA VAL A 47 47.10 1.54 -1.43
C VAL A 47 46.52 1.61 -0.02
N LEU A 48 47.04 0.79 0.89
CA LEU A 48 46.61 0.82 2.30
C LEU A 48 47.28 2.01 3.04
N ASP A 49 46.56 3.12 3.15
CA ASP A 49 47.04 4.35 3.78
C ASP A 49 46.86 4.37 5.31
N MET A 50 47.54 5.32 5.96
CA MET A 50 47.44 5.47 7.42
C MET A 50 46.03 5.91 7.84
N GLY A 51 45.28 4.99 8.45
CA GLY A 51 43.90 5.22 8.90
C GLY A 51 42.88 4.28 8.26
N GLU A 52 43.28 3.59 7.20
CA GLU A 52 42.46 2.59 6.50
C GLU A 52 42.68 1.21 7.11
N THR A 53 41.63 0.40 7.15
CA THR A 53 41.72 -1.00 7.58
C THR A 53 41.76 -1.98 6.41
N CYS A 54 41.38 -1.52 5.23
CA CYS A 54 41.47 -2.18 3.93
C CYS A 54 41.48 -1.09 2.84
N ASP A 55 41.98 -1.44 1.65
CA ASP A 55 41.77 -0.69 0.41
C ASP A 55 41.80 -1.67 -0.76
N ASP A 56 40.67 -1.98 -1.37
CA ASP A 56 40.55 -3.01 -2.41
C ASP A 56 40.72 -2.45 -3.85
N GLY A 57 41.17 -1.21 -3.98
CA GLY A 57 41.41 -0.56 -5.26
C GLY A 57 40.16 -0.09 -5.99
N ASN A 58 39.02 0.01 -5.31
CA ASN A 58 37.82 0.58 -5.88
C ASN A 58 36.88 1.25 -4.85
N ASN A 59 35.78 1.87 -5.30
CA ASN A 59 34.81 2.59 -4.44
C ASN A 59 33.41 1.94 -4.43
N THR A 60 33.32 0.63 -4.69
CA THR A 60 32.06 -0.11 -4.68
C THR A 60 31.77 -0.54 -3.26
N ASP A 61 30.67 -0.09 -2.69
CA ASP A 61 30.27 -0.53 -1.35
C ASP A 61 29.78 -1.99 -1.36
N GLY A 62 30.09 -2.74 -0.31
CA GLY A 62 29.58 -4.09 -0.05
C GLY A 62 30.32 -5.22 -0.77
N ASP A 63 31.48 -4.97 -1.37
CA ASP A 63 32.37 -5.99 -1.93
C ASP A 63 33.47 -6.45 -0.95
N GLY A 64 33.47 -5.88 0.26
CA GLY A 64 34.34 -6.26 1.37
C GLY A 64 35.14 -5.10 1.95
N CYS A 65 35.27 -3.98 1.24
CA CYS A 65 35.96 -2.80 1.73
C CYS A 65 35.15 -1.51 1.46
N SER A 66 34.21 -1.19 2.35
CA SER A 66 33.40 0.03 2.23
C SER A 66 33.92 1.13 3.15
N ALA A 67 34.02 2.37 2.66
CA ALA A 67 34.52 3.51 3.44
C ALA A 67 35.85 3.24 4.19
N CYS A 68 36.71 2.40 3.61
CA CYS A 68 38.02 1.98 4.14
C CYS A 68 37.96 1.20 5.45
N ALA A 69 36.78 0.64 5.72
CA ALA A 69 36.50 -0.33 6.75
C ALA A 69 36.25 -1.70 6.10
N VAL A 70 36.80 -2.76 6.68
CA VAL A 70 36.41 -4.12 6.29
C VAL A 70 34.93 -4.32 6.61
N ASP A 71 34.14 -4.76 5.62
CA ASP A 71 32.71 -5.02 5.80
C ASP A 71 32.47 -6.17 6.78
N ALA A 72 31.36 -6.10 7.54
CA ALA A 72 31.10 -7.00 8.66
C ALA A 72 31.14 -8.50 8.30
N CYS A 73 30.83 -8.85 7.06
CA CYS A 73 30.82 -10.21 6.53
C CYS A 73 31.96 -10.55 5.58
N TYR A 74 33.06 -9.80 5.66
CA TYR A 74 34.25 -10.02 4.86
C TYR A 74 35.50 -10.13 5.72
N THR A 75 36.51 -10.76 5.15
CA THR A 75 37.88 -10.71 5.64
C THR A 75 38.77 -10.25 4.50
N CYS A 76 39.51 -9.18 4.72
CA CYS A 76 40.50 -8.68 3.77
C CYS A 76 41.90 -9.09 4.22
N ASP A 77 42.77 -9.41 3.26
CA ASP A 77 44.19 -9.54 3.56
C ASP A 77 44.84 -8.17 3.84
N ALA A 78 46.09 -8.18 4.31
CA ALA A 78 46.84 -6.96 4.58
C ALA A 78 47.64 -6.45 3.35
N ASN A 79 47.25 -6.86 2.14
CA ASN A 79 47.90 -6.43 0.91
C ASN A 79 47.26 -5.14 0.37
N ALA A 80 47.91 -4.56 -0.66
CA ALA A 80 47.50 -3.35 -1.35
C ALA A 80 47.58 -3.59 -2.88
N PRO A 81 46.44 -3.67 -3.60
CA PRO A 81 45.07 -3.65 -3.08
C PRO A 81 44.76 -4.87 -2.20
N SER A 82 43.92 -4.68 -1.17
CA SER A 82 43.43 -5.69 -0.25
C SER A 82 42.50 -6.65 -0.98
N ALA A 83 42.76 -7.94 -0.89
CA ALA A 83 41.86 -8.96 -1.41
C ALA A 83 40.85 -9.34 -0.33
N CYS A 84 39.59 -8.94 -0.51
CA CYS A 84 38.50 -9.25 0.40
C CYS A 84 37.74 -10.51 -0.04
N THR A 85 37.46 -11.39 0.91
CA THR A 85 36.66 -12.61 0.69
C THR A 85 35.50 -12.68 1.68
N PRO A 86 34.29 -13.09 1.25
CA PRO A 86 33.18 -13.29 2.17
C PRO A 86 33.53 -14.29 3.28
N LYS A 87 33.13 -13.98 4.51
CA LYS A 87 33.10 -14.93 5.62
C LYS A 87 32.17 -16.10 5.30
N ALA A 88 32.37 -17.25 5.94
CA ALA A 88 31.48 -18.38 5.73
C ALA A 88 30.06 -18.06 6.25
N ALA A 89 29.05 -18.64 5.59
CA ALA A 89 27.67 -18.50 6.04
C ALA A 89 27.50 -19.05 7.48
N GLY A 90 26.81 -18.29 8.33
CA GLY A 90 26.65 -18.60 9.76
C GLY A 90 27.74 -18.03 10.67
N GLU A 91 28.80 -17.43 10.13
CA GLU A 91 29.78 -16.69 10.96
C GLU A 91 29.17 -15.41 11.53
N ALA A 92 29.53 -15.04 12.76
CA ALA A 92 29.04 -13.84 13.40
C ALA A 92 29.59 -12.56 12.72
N CYS A 93 28.74 -11.55 12.58
CA CYS A 93 29.10 -10.26 11.97
C CYS A 93 28.83 -9.06 12.88
N GLU A 94 27.75 -9.06 13.67
CA GLU A 94 27.42 -8.00 14.63
C GLU A 94 26.46 -8.55 15.69
N ASP A 95 26.71 -8.30 16.99
CA ASP A 95 25.87 -8.74 18.10
C ASP A 95 25.39 -10.21 18.00
N THR A 96 24.14 -10.43 17.60
CA THR A 96 23.49 -11.75 17.41
C THR A 96 23.29 -12.13 15.94
N LYS A 97 23.76 -11.31 14.99
CA LYS A 97 23.64 -11.50 13.54
C LYS A 97 24.78 -12.33 12.98
N ILE A 98 24.53 -12.90 11.81
CA ILE A 98 25.42 -13.81 11.09
C ILE A 98 25.55 -13.44 9.62
N CYS A 99 26.56 -13.98 8.94
CA CYS A 99 26.74 -13.80 7.51
C CYS A 99 25.90 -14.79 6.70
N ASN A 100 25.29 -14.31 5.62
CA ASN A 100 24.73 -15.16 4.58
C ASN A 100 25.75 -15.43 3.45
N GLU A 101 25.40 -16.32 2.51
CA GLU A 101 26.26 -16.65 1.37
C GLU A 101 26.51 -15.47 0.41
N ALA A 102 25.69 -14.43 0.49
CA ALA A 102 25.83 -13.21 -0.30
C ALA A 102 26.75 -12.16 0.36
N GLY A 103 27.39 -12.49 1.50
CA GLY A 103 28.27 -11.54 2.20
C GLY A 103 27.51 -10.47 2.99
N GLN A 104 26.24 -10.67 3.29
CA GLN A 104 25.42 -9.72 4.07
C GLN A 104 25.31 -10.16 5.53
N CYS A 105 25.31 -9.20 6.44
CA CYS A 105 25.07 -9.41 7.87
C CYS A 105 23.57 -9.42 8.17
N VAL A 106 23.03 -10.59 8.51
CA VAL A 106 21.60 -10.89 8.59
C VAL A 106 21.23 -11.52 9.94
N GLU A 107 19.95 -11.52 10.30
CA GLU A 107 19.50 -12.13 11.56
C GLU A 107 19.51 -13.66 11.50
N CYS A 108 19.19 -14.22 10.34
CA CYS A 108 19.11 -15.65 10.11
C CYS A 108 19.35 -16.01 8.64
N ILE A 109 19.74 -17.27 8.42
CA ILE A 109 19.81 -17.97 7.14
C ILE A 109 18.91 -19.21 7.14
N ASP A 110 18.56 -19.73 8.32
CA ASP A 110 17.65 -20.84 8.51
C ASP A 110 16.85 -20.72 9.83
N ASN A 111 15.79 -21.52 9.96
CA ASN A 111 14.88 -21.43 11.11
C ASN A 111 15.53 -21.78 12.45
N SER A 112 16.66 -22.51 12.48
CA SER A 112 17.32 -22.89 13.74
C SER A 112 17.91 -21.69 14.48
N GLN A 113 18.08 -20.56 13.79
CA GLN A 113 18.63 -19.31 14.34
C GLN A 113 17.56 -18.41 14.95
N CYS A 114 16.27 -18.69 14.71
CA CYS A 114 15.16 -17.86 15.18
C CYS A 114 14.45 -18.43 16.43
N GLY A 115 15.07 -19.38 17.13
CA GLY A 115 14.51 -19.95 18.35
C GLY A 115 13.19 -20.69 18.10
N THR A 116 12.08 -20.16 18.61
CA THR A 116 10.72 -20.70 18.37
C THR A 116 10.09 -20.19 17.07
N GLY A 117 10.69 -19.18 16.45
CA GLY A 117 10.25 -18.59 15.20
C GLY A 117 10.80 -19.28 13.95
N TYR A 118 10.74 -18.57 12.85
CA TYR A 118 11.21 -18.99 11.54
C TYR A 118 11.99 -17.85 10.87
N CYS A 119 12.82 -18.23 9.89
CA CYS A 119 13.60 -17.27 9.12
C CYS A 119 12.84 -16.92 7.85
N PHE A 120 12.57 -15.63 7.63
CA PHE A 120 11.94 -15.14 6.42
C PHE A 120 12.69 -13.93 5.89
N GLN A 121 13.16 -14.02 4.65
CA GLN A 121 13.95 -12.96 4.00
C GLN A 121 15.07 -12.41 4.89
N ASN A 122 15.86 -13.31 5.49
CA ASN A 122 17.02 -12.98 6.34
C ASN A 122 16.69 -12.28 7.69
N ALA A 123 15.41 -12.24 8.07
CA ALA A 123 14.92 -11.72 9.35
C ALA A 123 14.18 -12.81 10.13
N CYS A 124 14.26 -12.77 11.45
CA CYS A 124 13.51 -13.70 12.30
C CYS A 124 12.07 -13.19 12.51
N ALA A 125 11.11 -14.11 12.40
CA ALA A 125 9.68 -13.87 12.58
C ALA A 125 9.09 -14.97 13.47
N ALA A 126 7.97 -14.70 14.14
CA ALA A 126 7.33 -15.68 15.02
C ALA A 126 5.81 -15.48 15.05
N CYS A 127 5.06 -16.59 15.05
CA CYS A 127 3.60 -16.61 14.98
C CYS A 127 2.91 -16.42 16.34
N ASP A 128 3.62 -15.90 17.34
CA ASP A 128 3.14 -15.69 18.70
C ASP A 128 3.85 -14.53 19.41
N ASP A 129 4.39 -13.58 18.64
CA ASP A 129 5.17 -12.43 19.13
C ASP A 129 4.40 -11.11 19.15
N THR A 130 3.13 -11.10 18.71
CA THR A 130 2.23 -9.94 18.64
C THR A 130 2.64 -8.89 17.61
N VAL A 131 3.55 -9.22 16.69
CA VAL A 131 4.05 -8.34 15.65
C VAL A 131 3.78 -8.96 14.29
N LYS A 132 3.08 -8.22 13.42
CA LYS A 132 2.93 -8.62 12.01
C LYS A 132 4.29 -8.53 11.29
N ASN A 133 5.00 -9.64 11.17
CA ASN A 133 6.30 -9.76 10.51
C ASN A 133 6.38 -11.03 9.65
N GLY A 134 7.54 -11.31 9.04
CA GLY A 134 7.71 -12.48 8.18
C GLY A 134 6.75 -12.49 6.98
N ASP A 135 6.06 -13.61 6.78
CA ASP A 135 5.04 -13.79 5.74
C ASP A 135 3.59 -13.78 6.29
N GLU A 136 3.41 -13.29 7.52
CA GLU A 136 2.10 -13.16 8.14
C GLU A 136 1.17 -12.22 7.36
N THR A 137 -0.09 -12.64 7.21
CA THR A 137 -1.10 -11.82 6.53
C THR A 137 -1.94 -11.00 7.51
N ASP A 138 -1.99 -11.39 8.77
CA ASP A 138 -2.37 -10.56 9.92
C ASP A 138 -1.46 -10.91 11.11
N VAL A 139 -1.47 -10.10 12.18
CA VAL A 139 -0.63 -10.31 13.38
C VAL A 139 -0.72 -11.76 13.87
N ASP A 140 0.41 -12.47 13.89
CA ASP A 140 0.59 -13.84 14.37
C ASP A 140 -0.13 -14.94 13.55
N CYS A 141 -0.58 -14.65 12.32
CA CYS A 141 -1.31 -15.63 11.52
C CYS A 141 -1.21 -15.46 10.00
N GLY A 142 -1.60 -16.51 9.29
CA GLY A 142 -1.59 -16.58 7.83
C GLY A 142 -0.19 -16.83 7.26
N GLY A 143 -0.04 -16.63 5.95
CA GLY A 143 1.18 -17.01 5.26
C GLY A 143 1.33 -18.53 5.18
N MET A 144 2.55 -18.98 4.90
CA MET A 144 2.89 -20.41 4.84
C MET A 144 3.48 -20.94 6.15
N HIS A 145 4.01 -20.09 7.02
CA HIS A 145 4.67 -20.52 8.27
C HIS A 145 3.74 -20.50 9.49
N CYS A 146 2.76 -19.61 9.52
CA CYS A 146 1.87 -19.47 10.67
C CYS A 146 0.55 -20.23 10.49
N GLY A 147 -0.15 -20.41 11.62
CA GLY A 147 -1.49 -20.99 11.61
C GLY A 147 -2.45 -20.10 10.82
N LEU A 148 -3.55 -20.69 10.35
CA LEU A 148 -4.58 -19.96 9.64
C LEU A 148 -5.20 -18.87 10.53
N CYS A 149 -5.41 -17.70 9.96
CA CYS A 149 -6.11 -16.58 10.57
C CYS A 149 -7.60 -16.88 10.80
N GLU A 150 -8.08 -16.46 11.96
CA GLU A 150 -9.50 -16.51 12.31
C GLU A 150 -10.33 -15.53 11.47
N GLN A 151 -11.65 -15.65 11.57
CA GLN A 151 -12.58 -14.74 10.91
C GLN A 151 -12.32 -13.27 11.30
N GLY A 152 -12.44 -12.37 10.31
CA GLY A 152 -12.28 -10.93 10.50
C GLY A 152 -10.83 -10.44 10.49
N LYS A 153 -9.86 -11.34 10.43
CA LYS A 153 -8.44 -11.04 10.25
C LYS A 153 -8.10 -10.72 8.80
N THR A 154 -7.01 -10.01 8.59
CA THR A 154 -6.49 -9.67 7.27
C THR A 154 -5.95 -10.93 6.56
N CYS A 155 -6.12 -11.01 5.24
CA CYS A 155 -5.63 -12.12 4.43
C CYS A 155 -5.22 -11.65 3.02
N LEU A 156 -4.41 -12.46 2.35
CA LEU A 156 -4.05 -12.28 0.94
C LEU A 156 -4.66 -13.37 0.04
N ALA A 157 -4.92 -14.55 0.60
CA ALA A 157 -5.50 -15.68 -0.08
C ALA A 157 -6.41 -16.48 0.85
N GLY A 158 -7.32 -17.28 0.28
CA GLY A 158 -8.17 -18.18 1.08
C GLY A 158 -7.36 -19.16 1.94
N ALA A 159 -6.14 -19.51 1.51
CA ALA A 159 -5.23 -20.35 2.28
C ALA A 159 -4.71 -19.70 3.57
N ASP A 160 -4.92 -18.40 3.77
CA ASP A 160 -4.61 -17.73 5.04
C ASP A 160 -5.70 -17.91 6.09
N CYS A 161 -6.92 -18.32 5.70
CA CYS A 161 -8.09 -18.25 6.54
C CYS A 161 -8.56 -19.63 7.02
N THR A 162 -8.96 -19.73 8.28
CA THR A 162 -9.59 -20.97 8.81
C THR A 162 -10.84 -21.35 8.03
N SER A 163 -11.54 -20.36 7.48
CA SER A 163 -12.73 -20.54 6.65
C SER A 163 -12.42 -20.94 5.20
N THR A 164 -11.16 -20.86 4.77
CA THR A 164 -10.70 -20.95 3.36
C THR A 164 -11.16 -19.81 2.45
N PHE A 165 -11.86 -18.81 2.99
CA PHE A 165 -12.39 -17.68 2.23
C PHE A 165 -11.70 -16.38 2.64
N CYS A 166 -11.01 -15.77 1.67
CA CYS A 166 -10.45 -14.44 1.78
C CYS A 166 -11.18 -13.55 0.79
N ALA A 167 -11.96 -12.60 1.31
CA ALA A 167 -12.74 -11.65 0.52
C ALA A 167 -12.49 -10.24 1.07
N ASP A 168 -12.27 -9.27 0.18
CA ASP A 168 -11.99 -7.87 0.52
C ASP A 168 -10.79 -7.68 1.46
N GLY A 169 -9.81 -8.58 1.35
CA GLY A 169 -8.62 -8.64 2.20
C GLY A 169 -8.89 -9.13 3.62
N VAL A 170 -10.06 -9.72 3.88
CA VAL A 170 -10.49 -10.19 5.20
C VAL A 170 -10.93 -11.66 5.16
N CYS A 171 -10.55 -12.43 6.18
CA CYS A 171 -11.02 -13.80 6.37
C CYS A 171 -12.51 -13.83 6.65
N CYS A 172 -13.26 -14.36 5.68
CA CYS A 172 -14.71 -14.23 5.64
C CYS A 172 -15.43 -15.53 6.04
N SER A 173 -16.67 -15.44 6.53
CA SER A 173 -17.53 -16.60 6.83
C SER A 173 -17.90 -17.43 5.60
N ALA A 174 -17.85 -16.84 4.40
CA ALA A 174 -18.22 -17.48 3.14
C ALA A 174 -17.40 -16.88 1.97
N ALA A 175 -17.55 -17.43 0.77
CA ALA A 175 -16.82 -17.00 -0.43
C ALA A 175 -17.04 -15.52 -0.79
N CYS A 176 -18.20 -14.97 -0.44
CA CYS A 176 -18.57 -13.56 -0.67
C CYS A 176 -18.27 -13.05 -2.08
N ASP A 177 -18.73 -13.82 -3.08
CA ASP A 177 -18.47 -13.61 -4.50
C ASP A 177 -19.57 -12.81 -5.23
N SER A 178 -20.55 -12.28 -4.49
CA SER A 178 -21.62 -11.46 -5.06
C SER A 178 -21.13 -10.05 -5.37
N ALA A 179 -21.73 -9.40 -6.36
CA ALA A 179 -21.27 -8.12 -6.90
C ALA A 179 -21.36 -6.90 -5.96
N CYS A 180 -22.05 -7.06 -4.84
CA CYS A 180 -22.24 -6.05 -3.81
C CYS A 180 -22.33 -6.72 -2.44
N ALA A 181 -21.40 -7.64 -2.19
CA ALA A 181 -21.25 -8.29 -0.89
C ALA A 181 -19.80 -8.12 -0.47
N ALA A 182 -19.60 -7.78 0.80
CA ALA A 182 -18.26 -7.57 1.33
C ALA A 182 -18.12 -8.13 2.74
N CYS A 183 -16.87 -8.39 3.12
CA CYS A 183 -16.45 -8.89 4.43
C CYS A 183 -15.63 -7.88 5.23
N ASN A 184 -15.35 -6.70 4.66
CA ASN A 184 -14.67 -5.60 5.33
C ASN A 184 -15.64 -4.49 5.80
N ILE A 185 -16.94 -4.79 5.91
CA ILE A 185 -17.97 -3.82 6.32
C ILE A 185 -17.76 -3.42 7.80
N PRO A 186 -17.66 -2.10 8.12
CA PRO A 186 -17.51 -1.64 9.49
C PRO A 186 -18.62 -2.16 10.42
N GLY A 187 -18.23 -2.83 11.51
CA GLY A 187 -19.16 -3.46 12.46
C GLY A 187 -19.59 -4.88 12.09
N LEU A 188 -19.24 -5.38 10.90
CA LEU A 188 -19.52 -6.75 10.41
C LEU A 188 -18.27 -7.38 9.80
N VAL A 189 -17.07 -6.98 10.24
CA VAL A 189 -15.79 -7.46 9.67
C VAL A 189 -15.68 -8.97 9.83
N GLY A 190 -15.44 -9.67 8.72
CA GLY A 190 -15.39 -11.13 8.62
C GLY A 190 -16.72 -11.81 8.34
N GLU A 191 -17.84 -11.08 8.35
CA GLU A 191 -19.15 -11.61 7.99
C GLU A 191 -19.58 -11.14 6.60
N CYS A 192 -19.82 -12.09 5.68
CA CYS A 192 -20.27 -11.75 4.33
C CYS A 192 -21.67 -11.13 4.39
N ASN A 193 -21.77 -9.84 4.10
CA ASN A 193 -23.02 -9.09 4.09
C ASN A 193 -23.14 -8.22 2.84
N PHE A 194 -24.38 -7.86 2.50
CA PHE A 194 -24.62 -7.00 1.35
C PHE A 194 -24.31 -5.55 1.68
N ILE A 195 -23.63 -4.89 0.75
CA ILE A 195 -23.36 -3.47 0.81
C ILE A 195 -24.67 -2.70 0.61
N ASP A 196 -24.86 -1.66 1.42
CA ASP A 196 -26.07 -0.85 1.44
C ASP A 196 -26.45 -0.30 0.05
N LYS A 197 -27.76 -0.12 -0.15
CA LYS A 197 -28.29 0.44 -1.39
C LYS A 197 -27.68 1.82 -1.66
N TYR A 198 -27.38 2.11 -2.93
CA TYR A 198 -26.74 3.35 -3.39
C TYR A 198 -25.29 3.56 -2.95
N SER A 199 -24.66 2.54 -2.37
CA SER A 199 -23.25 2.59 -2.01
C SER A 199 -22.37 2.00 -3.10
N ASP A 200 -21.08 2.31 -3.03
CA ASP A 200 -20.06 1.79 -3.93
C ASP A 200 -19.44 0.51 -3.36
N ASP A 201 -19.10 -0.41 -4.26
CA ASP A 201 -18.24 -1.55 -4.00
C ASP A 201 -16.97 -1.44 -4.86
N PRO A 202 -15.84 -1.00 -4.28
CA PRO A 202 -14.59 -0.84 -5.01
C PRO A 202 -13.96 -2.15 -5.48
N SER A 203 -14.35 -3.30 -4.91
CA SER A 203 -13.64 -4.55 -5.13
C SER A 203 -14.56 -5.73 -4.84
N TYR A 204 -15.10 -6.36 -5.88
CA TYR A 204 -15.65 -7.71 -5.77
C TYR A 204 -15.04 -8.62 -6.85
N GLY A 205 -14.63 -9.83 -6.45
CA GLY A 205 -14.03 -10.82 -7.36
C GLY A 205 -12.72 -10.39 -8.03
N MET A 206 -12.44 -10.95 -9.22
CA MET A 206 -11.18 -10.72 -9.99
C MET A 206 -11.19 -9.40 -10.78
N GLY A 207 -11.44 -8.26 -10.11
CA GLY A 207 -11.28 -6.92 -10.69
C GLY A 207 -12.55 -6.29 -11.28
N GLU A 208 -13.73 -6.79 -10.93
CA GLU A 208 -14.99 -6.07 -11.21
C GLU A 208 -15.28 -5.05 -10.08
N SER A 209 -15.90 -3.93 -10.42
CA SER A 209 -16.21 -2.86 -9.46
C SER A 209 -17.64 -2.35 -9.66
N CYS A 210 -18.32 -2.06 -8.55
CA CYS A 210 -19.65 -1.46 -8.53
C CYS A 210 -19.55 -0.01 -8.07
N LEU A 211 -19.11 0.86 -8.97
CA LEU A 211 -18.80 2.25 -8.66
C LEU A 211 -19.76 3.21 -9.34
N ALA A 212 -20.22 4.21 -8.58
CA ALA A 212 -21.01 5.33 -9.10
C ALA A 212 -20.25 6.06 -10.22
N ALA A 213 -18.92 6.13 -10.14
CA ALA A 213 -18.06 6.68 -11.19
C ALA A 213 -18.21 5.97 -12.54
N ASN A 214 -18.61 4.69 -12.55
CA ASN A 214 -18.88 3.89 -13.75
C ASN A 214 -20.39 3.79 -14.06
N GLY A 215 -21.22 4.64 -13.44
CA GLY A 215 -22.67 4.59 -13.60
C GLY A 215 -23.31 3.34 -13.00
N LYS A 216 -22.70 2.74 -11.97
CA LYS A 216 -23.22 1.56 -11.27
C LYS A 216 -23.30 1.79 -9.77
N THR A 217 -24.13 1.05 -9.05
CA THR A 217 -24.21 1.14 -7.58
C THR A 217 -24.87 -0.09 -6.98
N CYS A 218 -24.66 -0.31 -5.69
CA CYS A 218 -25.18 -1.47 -4.99
C CYS A 218 -26.67 -1.40 -4.69
N SER A 219 -27.32 -2.56 -4.76
CA SER A 219 -28.76 -2.73 -4.54
C SER A 219 -29.18 -2.95 -3.09
N GLY A 220 -28.24 -3.19 -2.17
CA GLY A 220 -28.56 -3.73 -0.83
C GLY A 220 -28.90 -5.22 -0.82
N LEU A 221 -28.91 -5.87 -1.98
CA LEU A 221 -29.31 -7.27 -2.16
C LEU A 221 -28.24 -8.09 -2.93
N GLY A 222 -26.99 -7.64 -2.90
CA GLY A 222 -25.86 -8.32 -3.56
C GLY A 222 -25.74 -8.10 -5.07
N ASN A 223 -26.65 -7.34 -5.69
CA ASN A 223 -26.57 -6.99 -7.11
C ASN A 223 -25.95 -5.60 -7.32
N CYS A 224 -25.13 -5.50 -8.36
CA CYS A 224 -24.63 -4.24 -8.89
C CYS A 224 -25.52 -3.78 -10.06
N LEU A 225 -26.22 -2.65 -9.89
CA LEU A 225 -27.21 -2.15 -10.84
C LEU A 225 -26.76 -0.83 -11.46
N SER A 226 -27.30 -0.48 -12.63
CA SER A 226 -27.13 0.84 -13.23
C SER A 226 -27.61 1.92 -12.27
N ALA A 227 -26.74 2.90 -12.02
CA ALA A 227 -27.03 4.05 -11.19
C ALA A 227 -28.10 4.94 -11.84
N GLU A 228 -28.64 5.86 -11.06
CA GLU A 228 -29.53 6.90 -11.58
C GLU A 228 -28.86 7.68 -12.72
N GLY A 229 -29.60 7.96 -13.80
CA GLY A 229 -29.10 8.63 -15.00
C GLY A 229 -28.24 7.76 -15.92
N ALA A 230 -27.84 6.55 -15.50
CA ALA A 230 -27.13 5.62 -16.37
C ALA A 230 -28.07 5.03 -17.42
N THR A 231 -27.55 4.67 -18.59
CA THR A 231 -28.34 4.08 -19.66
C THR A 231 -28.85 2.68 -19.28
N CYS A 232 -30.02 2.33 -19.80
CA CYS A 232 -30.69 1.07 -19.48
C CYS A 232 -31.49 0.52 -20.67
N ALA A 233 -31.67 -0.78 -20.71
CA ALA A 233 -32.52 -1.47 -21.69
C ALA A 233 -33.89 -1.85 -21.08
N ASN A 234 -33.92 -2.19 -19.79
CA ASN A 234 -35.13 -2.61 -19.08
C ASN A 234 -35.11 -2.19 -17.61
N ASN A 235 -36.27 -2.29 -16.96
CA ASN A 235 -36.48 -1.86 -15.57
C ASN A 235 -35.58 -2.57 -14.54
N ASN A 236 -35.19 -3.81 -14.79
CA ASN A 236 -34.47 -4.63 -13.81
C ASN A 236 -32.99 -4.27 -13.72
N GLU A 237 -32.45 -3.53 -14.70
CA GLU A 237 -31.07 -3.06 -14.71
C GLU A 237 -30.86 -1.86 -13.79
N CYS A 238 -31.92 -1.11 -13.49
CA CYS A 238 -31.84 0.15 -12.77
C CYS A 238 -31.96 -0.01 -11.27
N ILE A 239 -31.12 0.71 -10.52
CA ILE A 239 -31.22 0.82 -9.06
C ILE A 239 -32.58 1.40 -8.60
N THR A 240 -33.18 2.23 -9.43
CA THR A 240 -34.51 2.83 -9.27
C THR A 240 -35.64 1.88 -9.67
N THR A 241 -35.31 0.72 -10.24
CA THR A 241 -36.20 -0.27 -10.85
C THR A 241 -37.06 0.27 -12.01
N ARG A 242 -36.65 1.42 -12.58
CA ARG A 242 -37.34 2.09 -13.68
C ARG A 242 -36.35 2.56 -14.73
N CYS A 243 -36.62 2.14 -15.95
CA CYS A 243 -35.91 2.51 -17.15
C CYS A 243 -36.86 3.29 -18.06
N GLY A 244 -36.52 4.53 -18.39
CA GLY A 244 -37.40 5.43 -19.14
C GLY A 244 -36.63 6.44 -19.97
N ASP A 245 -37.34 7.04 -20.91
CA ASP A 245 -36.87 8.13 -21.78
C ASP A 245 -37.88 9.28 -21.63
N PRO A 246 -37.81 10.05 -20.52
CA PRO A 246 -38.81 11.05 -20.19
C PRO A 246 -38.70 12.30 -21.07
N ASP A 247 -37.50 12.64 -21.57
CA ASP A 247 -37.24 13.78 -22.44
C ASP A 247 -37.49 13.49 -23.93
N GLY A 248 -37.62 12.21 -24.30
CA GLY A 248 -37.98 11.76 -25.65
C GLY A 248 -36.83 11.85 -26.64
N ASP A 249 -35.59 11.78 -26.17
CA ASP A 249 -34.38 11.89 -26.99
C ASP A 249 -33.98 10.56 -27.66
N GLY A 250 -34.65 9.47 -27.30
CA GLY A 250 -34.41 8.12 -27.81
C GLY A 250 -33.47 7.27 -26.92
N THR A 251 -32.93 7.84 -25.85
CA THR A 251 -32.01 7.21 -24.90
C THR A 251 -32.73 6.92 -23.59
N LYS A 252 -32.85 5.64 -23.24
CA LYS A 252 -33.41 5.27 -21.94
C LYS A 252 -32.36 5.32 -20.85
N THR A 253 -32.72 5.93 -19.73
CA THR A 253 -31.90 6.01 -18.53
C THR A 253 -32.66 5.53 -17.31
N CYS A 254 -31.92 5.24 -16.25
CA CYS A 254 -32.47 4.88 -14.95
C CYS A 254 -33.05 6.12 -14.28
N VAL A 255 -34.38 6.14 -14.18
CA VAL A 255 -35.16 7.29 -13.72
C VAL A 255 -35.83 6.99 -12.38
N LYS A 256 -36.11 8.03 -11.61
CA LYS A 256 -36.79 7.97 -10.31
C LYS A 256 -38.26 7.62 -10.43
N GLN A 257 -38.78 6.96 -9.41
CA GLN A 257 -40.20 6.70 -9.22
C GLN A 257 -40.95 7.92 -8.67
N ASN A 258 -42.27 7.89 -8.78
CA ASN A 258 -43.12 8.90 -8.15
C ASN A 258 -42.94 8.88 -6.62
N GLY A 259 -42.79 10.05 -6.02
CA GLY A 259 -42.53 10.23 -4.59
C GLY A 259 -41.05 10.32 -4.23
N GLU A 260 -40.12 10.06 -5.15
CA GLU A 260 -38.69 10.27 -4.93
C GLU A 260 -38.30 11.74 -5.17
N PRO A 261 -37.29 12.26 -4.43
CA PRO A 261 -36.86 13.64 -4.55
C PRO A 261 -36.18 13.89 -5.90
N CYS A 262 -36.51 15.01 -6.55
CA CYS A 262 -35.97 15.37 -7.87
C CYS A 262 -35.55 16.84 -7.94
N THR A 263 -34.66 17.14 -8.88
CA THR A 263 -34.28 18.53 -9.20
C THR A 263 -34.77 18.98 -10.57
N GLU A 264 -35.00 18.03 -11.48
CA GLU A 264 -35.49 18.28 -12.83
C GLU A 264 -36.50 17.22 -13.27
N ASN A 265 -37.34 17.57 -14.25
CA ASN A 265 -38.39 16.69 -14.76
C ASN A 265 -37.82 15.41 -15.38
N ALA A 266 -36.66 15.50 -16.05
CA ALA A 266 -36.01 14.38 -16.73
C ALA A 266 -35.52 13.28 -15.77
N GLU A 267 -35.34 13.57 -14.48
CA GLU A 267 -35.03 12.55 -13.48
C GLU A 267 -36.24 11.65 -13.18
N CYS A 268 -37.47 12.11 -13.44
CA CYS A 268 -38.70 11.43 -13.05
C CYS A 268 -39.27 10.58 -14.17
N PHE A 269 -39.74 9.37 -13.84
CA PHE A 269 -40.45 8.51 -14.79
C PHE A 269 -41.69 9.19 -15.42
N SER A 270 -42.35 10.07 -14.69
CA SER A 270 -43.51 10.86 -15.14
C SER A 270 -43.14 12.07 -15.99
N ASN A 271 -41.84 12.35 -16.18
CA ASN A 271 -41.33 13.62 -16.69
C ASN A 271 -41.92 14.84 -15.95
N ASN A 272 -42.15 14.71 -14.64
CA ASN A 272 -42.81 15.73 -13.84
C ASN A 272 -42.21 15.81 -12.43
N CYS A 273 -41.36 16.80 -12.20
CA CYS A 273 -40.81 17.16 -10.91
C CYS A 273 -41.59 18.36 -10.35
N MET A 274 -42.39 18.15 -9.31
CA MET A 274 -43.19 19.19 -8.66
C MET A 274 -42.79 19.30 -7.19
N ASP A 275 -42.51 20.53 -6.74
CA ASP A 275 -42.10 20.82 -5.36
C ASP A 275 -40.90 19.96 -4.88
N GLY A 276 -39.99 19.61 -5.81
CA GLY A 276 -38.80 18.80 -5.55
C GLY A 276 -39.07 17.30 -5.42
N VAL A 277 -40.23 16.81 -5.87
CA VAL A 277 -40.61 15.40 -5.82
C VAL A 277 -41.23 14.95 -7.16
N CYS A 278 -40.92 13.73 -7.59
CA CYS A 278 -41.51 13.16 -8.79
C CYS A 278 -43.02 12.96 -8.60
N ALA A 279 -43.83 13.71 -9.34
CA ALA A 279 -45.28 13.71 -9.22
C ALA A 279 -45.93 12.86 -10.32
N MET A 280 -47.10 12.29 -10.04
CA MET A 280 -47.95 11.70 -11.08
C MET A 280 -48.47 12.82 -12.00
N LEU A 281 -48.59 12.53 -13.30
CA LEU A 281 -49.27 13.40 -14.28
C LEU A 281 -50.77 13.50 -14.02
#